data_AF-A0A923XPF4-F1
#
_entry.id   AF-A0A923XPF4-F1
#
_cell.length_a   1.000
_cell.length_b   1.000
_cell.length_c   1.000
_cell.angle_alpha   90.00
_cell.angle_beta   90.00
_cell.angle_gamma   90.00
#
_symmetry.space_group_name_H-M   'P 1'
#
loop_
_entity.id
_entity.type
_entity.pdbx_description
1 polymer ?
#
loop_
_entity_poly.entity_id
_entity_poly.type
_entity_poly.pdbx_seq_one_letter_code
_entity_poly.pdbx_strand_id
1 'polypeptide(L)'
;MTNQILKYFGFFFVFCILFGSGFYFGFKTSQSQVTNLTATKSDIKALADSSLSSQDKIVTKEVEGVFWITPGQKPDCPETHKIKAKFNNTNSGIFYSPDNKNYAKVTPQLCFATEEFARNKGFLKKY
;
A
#
# COMPACT_ATOMS: atom_id res chain seq x y z
N MET A 1 58.52 -33.31 5.72
CA MET A 1 57.10 -32.93 5.49
C MET A 1 56.64 -31.72 6.32
N THR A 2 57.36 -31.31 7.37
CA THR A 2 56.96 -30.26 8.34
C THR A 2 56.92 -28.83 7.78
N ASN A 3 57.81 -28.48 6.84
CA ASN A 3 57.87 -27.13 6.27
C ASN A 3 56.74 -26.78 5.29
N GLN A 4 56.09 -27.78 4.69
CA GLN A 4 54.92 -27.55 3.83
C GLN A 4 53.69 -27.22 4.70
N ILE A 5 53.46 -27.99 5.77
CA ILE A 5 52.33 -27.82 6.69
C ILE A 5 52.38 -26.44 7.39
N LEU A 6 53.57 -25.99 7.82
CA LEU A 6 53.73 -24.68 8.45
C LEU A 6 53.36 -23.51 7.51
N LYS A 7 53.62 -23.65 6.20
CA LYS A 7 53.26 -22.65 5.19
C LYS A 7 51.74 -22.59 4.94
N TYR A 8 51.07 -23.74 4.93
CA TYR A 8 49.60 -23.81 4.80
C TYR A 8 48.89 -23.19 6.00
N PHE A 9 49.39 -23.41 7.23
CA PHE A 9 48.83 -22.76 8.41
C PHE A 9 49.01 -21.24 8.38
N GLY A 10 50.16 -20.73 7.93
CA GLY A 10 50.37 -19.30 7.74
C GLY A 10 49.42 -18.68 6.71
N PHE A 11 49.26 -19.33 5.56
CA PHE A 11 48.34 -18.86 4.51
C PHE A 11 46.87 -18.91 4.95
N PHE A 12 46.48 -19.98 5.66
CA PHE A 12 45.13 -20.12 6.21
C PHE A 12 44.82 -19.03 7.25
N PHE A 13 45.78 -18.68 8.10
CA PHE A 13 45.60 -17.63 9.10
C PHE A 13 45.40 -16.25 8.47
N VAL A 14 46.19 -15.94 7.42
CA VAL A 14 46.01 -14.70 6.64
C VAL A 14 44.65 -14.68 5.95
N PHE A 15 44.20 -15.81 5.39
CA PHE A 15 42.89 -15.92 4.77
C PHE A 15 41.75 -15.71 5.78
N CYS A 16 41.85 -16.28 6.98
CA CYS A 16 40.87 -16.07 8.06
C CYS A 16 40.79 -14.61 8.52
N ILE A 17 41.91 -13.89 8.57
CA ILE A 17 41.93 -12.46 8.93
C ILE A 17 41.25 -11.62 7.85
N LEU A 18 41.50 -11.91 6.57
CA LEU A 18 40.86 -11.21 5.45
C LEU A 18 39.35 -11.48 5.38
N PHE A 19 38.93 -12.73 5.54
CA PHE A 19 37.52 -13.08 5.56
C PHE A 19 36.79 -12.57 6.80
N GLY A 20 37.41 -12.67 7.98
CA GLY A 20 36.84 -12.21 9.24
C GLY A 20 36.67 -10.69 9.30
N SER A 21 37.65 -9.93 8.79
CA SER A 21 37.52 -8.47 8.69
C SER A 21 36.45 -8.06 7.69
N GLY A 22 36.38 -8.69 6.51
CA GLY A 22 35.32 -8.45 5.53
C GLY A 22 33.91 -8.74 6.07
N PHE A 23 33.75 -9.84 6.82
CA PHE A 23 32.48 -10.20 7.44
C PHE A 23 32.07 -9.23 8.56
N TYR A 24 33.03 -8.79 9.38
CA TYR A 24 32.78 -7.82 10.46
C TYR A 24 32.28 -6.47 9.93
N PHE A 25 32.91 -5.94 8.87
CA PHE A 25 32.46 -4.69 8.25
C PHE A 25 31.15 -4.85 7.46
N GLY A 26 30.94 -5.97 6.77
CA GLY A 26 29.70 -6.25 6.03
C GLY A 26 28.47 -6.45 6.92
N PHE A 27 28.63 -7.06 8.09
CA PHE A 27 27.52 -7.22 9.04
C PHE A 27 27.12 -5.88 9.68
N LYS A 28 28.09 -5.00 9.97
CA LYS A 28 27.83 -3.67 10.54
C LYS A 28 27.06 -2.76 9.57
N THR A 29 27.35 -2.83 8.26
CA THR A 29 26.63 -2.03 7.24
C THR A 29 25.20 -2.54 7.01
N SER A 30 24.94 -3.85 7.18
CA SER A 30 23.59 -4.41 7.06
C SER A 30 22.66 -4.02 8.21
N GLN A 31 23.16 -3.94 9.46
CA GLN A 31 22.32 -3.53 10.59
C GLN A 31 21.84 -2.07 10.54
N SER A 32 22.61 -1.16 9.93
CA SER A 32 22.21 0.26 9.82
C SER A 32 20.93 0.47 8.98
N GLN A 33 20.57 -0.45 8.09
CA GLN A 33 19.33 -0.30 7.31
C GLN A 33 18.09 -0.67 8.12
N VAL A 34 18.21 -1.58 9.09
CA VAL A 34 17.07 -2.08 9.87
C VAL A 34 16.71 -1.14 11.03
N THR A 35 17.71 -0.47 11.64
CA THR A 35 17.48 0.48 12.74
C THR A 35 16.71 1.74 12.30
N ASN A 36 16.99 2.25 11.10
CA ASN A 36 16.25 3.37 10.50
C ASN A 36 14.78 3.01 10.19
N LEU A 37 14.51 1.76 9.86
CA LEU A 37 13.15 1.24 9.63
C LEU A 37 12.39 0.94 10.94
N THR A 38 13.07 0.57 12.02
CA THR A 38 12.43 0.36 13.33
C THR A 38 12.10 1.65 14.06
N ALA A 39 12.93 2.68 13.93
CA ALA A 39 12.63 4.01 14.49
C ALA A 39 11.37 4.62 13.84
N THR A 40 11.23 4.49 12.52
CA THR A 40 10.02 4.95 11.82
C THR A 40 8.79 4.10 12.16
N LYS A 41 8.94 2.80 12.48
CA LYS A 41 7.83 1.94 12.85
C LYS A 41 7.24 2.28 14.24
N SER A 42 8.06 2.67 15.22
CA SER A 42 7.55 3.13 16.52
C SER A 42 6.83 4.48 16.40
N ASP A 43 7.33 5.37 15.54
CA ASP A 43 6.73 6.70 15.35
C ASP A 43 5.42 6.61 14.56
N ILE A 44 5.35 5.75 13.53
CA ILE A 44 4.10 5.46 12.80
C ILE A 44 3.07 4.80 13.73
N LYS A 45 3.49 3.93 14.66
CA LYS A 45 2.57 3.32 15.63
C LYS A 45 2.03 4.34 16.63
N ALA A 46 2.88 5.24 17.13
CA ALA A 46 2.44 6.32 18.03
C ALA A 46 1.50 7.34 17.33
N LEU A 47 1.71 7.61 16.05
CA LEU A 47 0.81 8.41 15.21
C LEU A 47 -0.51 7.68 14.91
N ALA A 48 -0.47 6.36 14.67
CA ALA A 48 -1.67 5.54 14.49
C ALA A 48 -2.52 5.49 15.78
N ASP A 49 -1.87 5.33 16.94
CA ASP A 49 -2.58 5.28 18.23
C ASP A 49 -3.11 6.67 18.65
N SER A 50 -2.40 7.77 18.31
CA SER A 50 -2.86 9.15 18.55
C SER A 50 -4.01 9.59 17.64
N SER A 51 -4.12 9.01 16.44
CA SER A 51 -5.24 9.26 15.52
C SER A 51 -6.50 8.42 15.83
N LEU A 52 -6.36 7.33 16.59
CA LEU A 52 -7.47 6.51 17.06
C LEU A 52 -8.16 7.05 18.33
N SER A 53 -7.48 7.87 19.14
CA SER A 53 -8.07 8.41 20.40
C SER A 53 -8.84 9.73 20.25
N SER A 54 -8.81 10.37 19.07
CA SER A 54 -9.54 11.64 18.82
C SER A 54 -10.78 11.49 17.92
N GLN A 55 -11.21 10.27 17.59
CA GLN A 55 -12.43 10.02 16.82
C GLN A 55 -13.66 9.68 17.68
N ASP A 56 -13.65 10.00 18.98
CA ASP A 56 -14.84 9.87 19.83
C ASP A 56 -15.67 11.17 19.81
N LYS A 57 -16.20 11.48 18.61
CA LYS A 57 -17.47 12.19 18.34
C LYS A 57 -17.59 12.42 16.84
N ILE A 58 -17.69 11.34 16.05
CA ILE A 58 -18.07 11.43 14.64
C ILE A 58 -19.55 11.82 14.61
N VAL A 59 -19.81 13.12 14.61
CA VAL A 59 -21.01 13.68 13.98
C VAL A 59 -21.00 13.12 12.56
N THR A 60 -22.05 12.39 12.21
CA THR A 60 -22.31 11.79 10.89
C THR A 60 -22.11 12.82 9.79
N LYS A 61 -20.90 12.91 9.26
CA LYS A 61 -20.57 13.67 8.06
C LYS A 61 -20.67 12.68 6.90
N GLU A 62 -21.51 13.06 5.96
CA GLU A 62 -21.74 12.41 4.67
C GLU A 62 -20.51 11.66 4.17
N VAL A 63 -20.68 10.37 3.88
CA VAL A 63 -19.59 9.44 3.56
C VAL A 63 -18.98 9.84 2.22
N GLU A 64 -18.04 10.80 2.23
CA GLU A 64 -17.20 11.13 1.08
C GLU A 64 -16.20 9.98 0.85
N GLY A 65 -16.70 8.90 0.25
CA GLY A 65 -15.99 7.63 0.15
C GLY A 65 -15.95 7.08 -1.27
N VAL A 66 -14.87 6.34 -1.53
CA VAL A 66 -14.72 5.50 -2.70
C VAL A 66 -14.77 4.06 -2.26
N PHE A 67 -15.75 3.31 -2.74
CA PHE A 67 -15.80 1.88 -2.54
C PHE A 67 -15.22 1.16 -3.76
N TRP A 68 -14.11 0.46 -3.53
CA TRP A 68 -13.42 -0.35 -4.54
C TRP A 68 -13.99 -1.76 -4.54
N ILE A 69 -14.32 -2.27 -5.71
CA ILE A 69 -14.87 -3.62 -5.84
C ILE A 69 -13.73 -4.63 -5.84
N THR A 70 -13.80 -5.59 -4.92
CA THR A 70 -12.79 -6.65 -4.81
C THR A 70 -12.91 -7.65 -5.96
N PRO A 71 -11.80 -8.05 -6.60
CA PRO A 71 -11.83 -9.09 -7.62
C PRO A 71 -12.34 -10.43 -7.04
N GLY A 72 -13.31 -11.04 -7.73
CA GLY A 72 -13.92 -12.32 -7.34
C GLY A 72 -15.28 -12.21 -6.65
N GLN A 73 -15.72 -11.00 -6.28
CA GLN A 73 -17.10 -10.77 -5.82
C GLN A 73 -17.99 -10.25 -6.95
N LYS A 74 -19.31 -10.40 -6.79
CA LYS A 74 -20.27 -9.78 -7.71
C LYS A 74 -20.02 -8.26 -7.68
N PRO A 75 -19.75 -7.63 -8.83
CA PRO A 75 -19.47 -6.21 -8.90
C PRO A 75 -20.78 -5.45 -8.71
N ASP A 76 -21.17 -5.25 -7.46
CA ASP A 76 -22.34 -4.49 -7.09
C ASP A 76 -21.98 -3.44 -6.05
N CYS A 77 -22.66 -2.30 -6.14
CA CYS A 77 -22.41 -1.20 -5.23
C CYS A 77 -23.28 -1.34 -3.99
N PRO A 78 -22.74 -1.10 -2.78
CA PRO A 78 -23.55 -1.07 -1.57
C PRO A 78 -24.51 0.13 -1.59
N GLU A 79 -25.58 0.07 -0.79
CA GLU A 79 -26.58 1.15 -0.73
C GLU A 79 -26.02 2.49 -0.26
N THR A 80 -24.87 2.49 0.41
CA THR A 80 -24.16 3.71 0.82
C THR A 80 -23.39 4.37 -0.33
N HIS A 81 -23.12 3.64 -1.42
CA HIS A 81 -22.34 4.10 -2.57
C HIS A 81 -23.05 3.81 -3.90
N LYS A 82 -24.24 4.38 -4.08
CA LYS A 82 -25.14 4.07 -5.22
C LYS A 82 -24.68 4.64 -6.57
N ILE A 83 -23.55 5.33 -6.66
CA ILE A 83 -23.07 5.88 -7.93
C ILE A 83 -22.08 4.90 -8.55
N LYS A 84 -22.49 4.22 -9.63
CA LYS A 84 -21.66 3.24 -10.34
C LYS A 84 -20.69 3.97 -11.27
N ALA A 85 -19.40 3.70 -11.16
CA ALA A 85 -18.39 4.28 -12.02
C ALA A 85 -17.58 3.22 -12.77
N LYS A 86 -17.24 3.53 -14.02
CA LYS A 86 -16.46 2.68 -14.92
C LYS A 86 -15.40 3.54 -15.62
N PHE A 87 -14.18 3.05 -15.70
CA PHE A 87 -13.13 3.67 -16.50
C PHE A 87 -13.28 3.30 -17.98
N ASN A 88 -13.00 4.27 -18.85
CA ASN A 88 -12.82 4.02 -20.28
C ASN A 88 -11.34 3.74 -20.58
N ASN A 89 -11.05 3.24 -21.79
CA ASN A 89 -9.69 2.93 -22.24
C ASN A 89 -8.74 4.15 -22.26
N THR A 90 -9.29 5.35 -22.35
CA THR A 90 -8.61 6.62 -22.09
C THR A 90 -8.96 7.02 -20.68
N ASN A 91 -7.97 7.23 -19.79
CA ASN A 91 -7.98 7.55 -18.33
C ASN A 91 -9.13 8.39 -17.74
N SER A 92 -10.06 8.88 -18.55
CA SER A 92 -11.41 9.27 -18.18
C SER A 92 -12.27 8.11 -17.62
N GLY A 93 -13.25 8.48 -16.81
CA GLY A 93 -14.29 7.57 -16.35
C GLY A 93 -15.67 8.15 -16.56
N ILE A 94 -16.66 7.26 -16.63
CA ILE A 94 -18.08 7.59 -16.70
C ILE A 94 -18.74 7.06 -15.44
N PHE A 95 -19.61 7.85 -14.84
CA PHE A 95 -20.48 7.41 -13.76
C PHE A 95 -21.95 7.40 -14.15
N TYR A 96 -22.70 6.53 -13.48
CA TYR A 96 -24.12 6.26 -13.68
C TYR A 96 -24.83 6.42 -12.35
N SER A 97 -25.87 7.24 -12.35
CA SER A 97 -26.78 7.42 -11.21
C SER A 97 -27.89 6.36 -11.25
N PRO A 98 -28.51 6.02 -10.10
CA PRO A 98 -29.64 5.08 -10.03
C PRO A 98 -30.79 5.41 -10.99
N ASP A 99 -31.00 6.70 -11.28
CA ASP A 99 -32.05 7.18 -12.18
C ASP A 99 -31.76 6.88 -13.67
N ASN A 100 -30.54 6.49 -14.02
CA ASN A 100 -30.18 6.19 -15.41
C ASN A 100 -30.73 4.80 -15.81
N LYS A 101 -31.39 4.71 -16.97
CA LYS A 101 -31.95 3.44 -17.50
C LYS A 101 -30.93 2.31 -17.62
N ASN A 102 -29.66 2.65 -17.81
CA ASN A 102 -28.57 1.69 -17.97
C ASN A 102 -27.91 1.32 -16.63
N TYR A 103 -28.28 1.94 -15.51
CA TYR A 103 -27.64 1.72 -14.21
C TYR A 103 -27.60 0.24 -13.78
N ALA A 104 -28.70 -0.50 -14.00
CA ALA A 104 -28.77 -1.91 -13.67
C ALA A 104 -27.88 -2.81 -14.56
N LYS A 105 -27.56 -2.36 -15.78
CA LYS A 105 -26.76 -3.12 -16.76
C LYS A 105 -25.26 -2.85 -16.64
N VAL A 106 -24.89 -1.77 -15.94
CA VAL A 106 -23.50 -1.37 -15.78
C VAL A 106 -22.86 -2.20 -14.68
N THR A 107 -21.74 -2.82 -15.04
CA THR A 107 -20.79 -3.41 -14.11
C THR A 107 -19.84 -2.32 -13.62
N PRO A 108 -19.95 -1.87 -12.35
CA PRO A 108 -19.05 -0.88 -11.78
C PRO A 108 -17.64 -1.45 -11.58
N GLN A 109 -16.65 -0.56 -11.66
CA GLN A 109 -15.28 -0.79 -11.16
C GLN A 109 -15.05 -0.04 -9.85
N LEU A 110 -15.72 1.10 -9.70
CA LEU A 110 -15.81 1.86 -8.46
C LEU A 110 -17.24 2.25 -8.15
N CYS A 111 -17.50 2.48 -6.89
CA CYS A 111 -18.76 2.99 -6.39
C CYS A 111 -18.50 4.26 -5.57
N PHE A 112 -19.22 5.34 -5.89
CA PHE A 112 -19.16 6.60 -5.15
C PHE A 112 -20.45 6.81 -4.35
N ALA A 113 -20.35 7.52 -3.23
CA ALA A 113 -21.50 7.92 -2.43
C ALA A 113 -22.38 8.97 -3.14
N THR A 114 -21.74 10.01 -3.70
CA THR A 114 -22.43 11.14 -4.32
C THR A 114 -21.94 11.40 -5.74
N GLU A 115 -22.81 11.98 -6.58
CA GLU A 115 -22.44 12.38 -7.94
C GLU A 115 -21.41 13.51 -7.95
N GLU A 116 -21.49 14.41 -6.97
CA GLU A 116 -20.55 15.53 -6.82
C GLU A 116 -19.13 15.01 -6.58
N PHE A 117 -18.98 14.01 -5.70
CA PHE A 117 -17.70 13.39 -5.46
C PHE A 117 -17.15 12.71 -6.73
N ALA A 118 -18.01 12.01 -7.50
CA ALA A 118 -17.61 11.41 -8.78
C ALA A 118 -17.12 12.46 -9.79
N ARG A 119 -17.81 13.61 -9.90
CA ARG A 119 -17.42 14.74 -10.74
C ARG A 119 -16.08 15.35 -10.30
N ASN A 120 -15.89 15.53 -8.99
CA ASN A 120 -14.63 16.04 -8.42
C ASN A 120 -13.45 15.10 -8.67
N LYS A 121 -13.70 13.79 -8.85
CA LYS A 121 -12.70 12.80 -9.28
C LYS A 121 -12.49 12.73 -10.79
N GLY A 122 -13.11 13.63 -11.56
CA GLY A 122 -12.95 13.71 -13.02
C GLY A 122 -13.80 12.71 -13.80
N PHE A 123 -14.83 12.11 -13.18
CA PHE A 123 -15.77 11.25 -13.89
C PHE A 123 -16.91 12.07 -14.51
N LEU A 124 -17.31 11.70 -15.72
CA LEU A 124 -18.39 12.34 -16.46
C LEU A 124 -19.72 11.62 -16.21
N LYS A 125 -20.80 12.38 -15.99
CA LYS A 125 -22.14 11.82 -15.81
C LYS A 125 -22.65 11.25 -17.14
N LYS A 126 -23.14 10.02 -17.13
CA LYS A 126 -23.91 9.49 -18.26
C LYS A 126 -25.38 9.90 -18.15
N TYR A 127 -25.90 10.50 -19.21
CA TYR A 127 -27.33 10.75 -19.42
C TYR A 127 -28.04 9.50 -19.93
#